data_AF-D6RGM4-F1
#
_entry.id   AF-D6RGM4-F1
#
_cell.length_a   1.000
_cell.length_b   1.000
_cell.length_c   1.000
_cell.angle_alpha   90.00
_cell.angle_beta   90.00
_cell.angle_gamma   90.00
#
_symmetry.space_group_name_H-M   'P 1'
#
loop_
_entity.id
_entity.type
_entity.pdbx_description
1 polymer ?
#
loop_
_entity_poly.entity_id
_entity_poly.type
_entity_poly.pdbx_seq_one_letter_code
_entity_poly.pdbx_strand_id
1 'polypeptide(L)'
;MKLNFSLRLRVFNLNCWDIPYLSKHRADRMKRLGDFLNLENFDLALLEEVWSEQDFQYLRQRLSLTYPDAHYFRRKSSSMSTV
;
A
#
# COMPACT_ATOMS: atom_id res chain seq x y z
N MET A 1 29.04 -14.12 -26.40
CA MET A 1 28.95 -13.32 -25.15
C MET A 1 27.59 -13.55 -24.52
N LYS A 2 27.52 -14.05 -23.28
CA LYS A 2 26.25 -14.10 -22.54
C LYS A 2 26.00 -12.72 -21.94
N LEU A 3 24.92 -12.04 -22.35
CA LEU A 3 24.45 -10.87 -21.60
C LEU A 3 23.92 -11.36 -20.26
N ASN A 4 24.58 -10.98 -19.18
CA ASN A 4 24.01 -11.07 -17.85
C ASN A 4 23.09 -9.87 -17.65
N PHE A 5 21.79 -10.07 -17.85
CA PHE A 5 20.81 -9.10 -17.40
C PHE A 5 20.65 -9.25 -15.89
N SER A 6 21.10 -8.24 -15.15
CA SER A 6 20.81 -8.12 -13.72
C SER A 6 19.49 -7.38 -13.56
N LEU A 7 18.46 -8.07 -13.05
CA LEU A 7 17.21 -7.45 -12.64
C LEU A 7 17.43 -6.76 -11.30
N ARG A 8 17.11 -5.47 -11.21
CA ARG A 8 17.13 -4.72 -9.96
C ARG A 8 15.70 -4.41 -9.55
N LEU A 9 15.29 -4.90 -8.39
CA LEU A 9 13.99 -4.62 -7.79
C LEU A 9 14.14 -3.56 -6.69
N ARG A 10 13.34 -2.50 -6.75
CA ARG A 10 13.22 -1.46 -5.72
C ARG A 10 11.95 -1.69 -4.93
N VAL A 11 12.10 -2.06 -3.66
CA VAL A 11 10.98 -2.33 -2.77
C VAL A 11 10.88 -1.23 -1.72
N PHE A 12 9.67 -0.68 -1.56
CA PHE A 12 9.30 0.15 -0.43
C PHE A 12 8.58 -0.70 0.62
N ASN A 13 9.02 -0.63 1.88
CA ASN A 13 8.35 -1.29 2.99
C ASN A 13 8.12 -0.29 4.12
N LEU A 14 6.88 -0.15 4.58
CA LEU A 14 6.49 0.77 5.64
C LEU A 14 5.35 0.22 6.49
N ASN A 15 5.52 0.30 7.81
CA ASN A 15 4.42 0.23 8.76
C ASN A 15 3.76 1.61 8.88
N CYS A 16 2.49 1.70 8.50
CA CYS A 16 1.74 2.96 8.38
C CYS A 16 1.19 3.49 9.70
N TRP A 17 1.11 2.64 10.73
CA TRP A 17 0.45 2.96 12.01
C TRP A 17 -0.91 3.65 11.79
N ASP A 18 -1.73 3.12 10.89
CA ASP A 18 -2.96 3.78 10.42
C ASP A 18 -4.20 3.29 11.18
N ILE A 19 -4.10 3.24 12.52
CA ILE A 19 -5.15 2.71 13.40
C ILE A 19 -6.29 3.73 13.57
N PRO A 20 -7.54 3.40 13.22
CA PRO A 20 -8.69 4.29 13.45
C PRO A 20 -8.82 4.73 14.91
N TYR A 21 -9.20 5.99 15.11
CA TYR A 21 -9.41 6.64 16.41
C TYR A 21 -8.16 6.86 17.28
N LEU A 22 -7.14 6.01 17.17
CA LEU A 22 -5.88 6.12 17.92
C LEU A 22 -4.84 6.96 17.18
N SER A 23 -4.73 6.78 15.87
CA SER A 23 -3.74 7.49 15.06
C SER A 23 -4.25 8.87 14.67
N LYS A 24 -3.43 9.91 14.96
CA LYS A 24 -3.71 11.30 14.56
C LYS A 24 -3.34 11.53 13.09
N HIS A 25 -4.01 12.45 12.40
CA HIS A 25 -3.67 12.90 11.04
C HIS A 25 -3.58 11.80 9.97
N ARG A 26 -4.40 10.75 10.09
CA ARG A 26 -4.38 9.58 9.18
C ARG A 26 -4.52 9.96 7.71
N ALA A 27 -5.57 10.73 7.39
CA ALA A 27 -5.86 11.16 6.02
C ALA A 27 -4.68 11.95 5.40
N ASP A 28 -4.09 12.88 6.14
CA ASP A 28 -2.95 13.67 5.65
C ASP A 28 -1.72 12.79 5.40
N ARG A 29 -1.47 11.79 6.26
CA ARG A 29 -0.38 10.83 6.07
C ARG A 29 -0.61 9.94 4.85
N MET A 30 -1.82 9.38 4.69
CA MET A 30 -2.13 8.52 3.54
C MET A 30 -2.04 9.31 2.22
N LYS A 31 -2.48 10.57 2.22
CA LYS A 31 -2.31 11.47 1.06
C LYS A 31 -0.83 11.67 0.71
N ARG A 32 -0.01 12.07 1.68
CA ARG A 32 1.43 12.28 1.47
C ARG A 32 2.16 11.00 1.06
N LEU A 33 1.78 9.86 1.64
CA LEU A 33 2.33 8.56 1.28
C LEU A 33 2.00 8.20 -0.17
N GLY A 34 0.75 8.37 -0.60
CA GLY A 34 0.34 8.15 -1.98
C GLY A 34 1.07 9.07 -2.97
N ASP A 35 1.24 10.35 -2.61
CA ASP A 35 1.99 11.30 -3.43
C ASP A 35 3.47 10.90 -3.53
N PHE A 36 4.10 10.51 -2.41
CA PHE A 36 5.47 10.01 -2.37
C PHE A 36 5.66 8.77 -3.24
N LEU A 37 4.77 7.77 -3.10
CA LEU A 37 4.85 6.52 -3.87
C LEU A 37 4.61 6.71 -5.37
N ASN A 38 3.87 7.74 -5.78
CA ASN A 38 3.72 8.11 -7.19
C ASN A 38 4.94 8.82 -7.77
N LEU A 39 5.64 9.59 -6.94
CA LEU A 39 6.85 10.32 -7.35
C LEU A 39 8.07 9.41 -7.40
N GLU A 40 8.12 8.42 -6.52
CA GLU A 40 9.22 7.47 -6.43
C GLU A 40 9.01 6.26 -7.33
N ASN A 41 10.04 5.90 -8.11
CA ASN A 41 9.99 4.74 -9.01
C ASN A 41 10.30 3.42 -8.26
N PHE A 42 9.50 3.06 -7.26
CA PHE A 42 9.53 1.73 -6.66
C PHE A 42 8.75 0.73 -7.53
N ASP A 43 9.22 -0.52 -7.57
CA ASP A 43 8.55 -1.59 -8.31
C ASP A 43 7.49 -2.30 -7.44
N LEU A 44 7.66 -2.26 -6.12
CA LEU A 44 6.77 -2.91 -5.15
C LEU A 44 6.66 -2.08 -3.88
N ALA A 45 5.44 -1.87 -3.39
CA ALA A 45 5.15 -1.24 -2.11
C ALA A 45 4.47 -2.24 -1.17
N LEU A 46 5.05 -2.45 0.01
CA LEU A 46 4.54 -3.28 1.09
C LEU A 46 4.15 -2.37 2.24
N LEU A 47 2.85 -2.30 2.52
CA LEU A 47 2.30 -1.43 3.56
C LEU A 47 1.67 -2.27 4.67
N GLU A 48 2.19 -2.12 5.88
CA GLU A 48 1.70 -2.79 7.08
C GLU A 48 0.85 -1.83 7.91
N GLU A 49 -0.05 -2.36 8.73
CA GLU A 49 -0.92 -1.57 9.64
C GLU A 49 -1.76 -0.48 8.94
N VAL A 50 -2.17 -0.72 7.69
CA VAL A 50 -3.28 -0.01 7.07
C VAL A 50 -4.57 -0.69 7.52
N TRP A 51 -5.17 -0.20 8.61
CA TRP A 51 -6.28 -0.89 9.27
C TRP A 51 -7.66 -0.59 8.67
N SER A 52 -7.80 0.56 8.01
CA SER A 52 -9.04 1.02 7.42
C SER A 52 -9.11 0.68 5.95
N GLU A 53 -10.18 0.00 5.55
CA GLU A 53 -10.47 -0.26 4.13
C GLU A 53 -10.59 1.04 3.33
N GLN A 54 -11.10 2.12 3.94
CA GLN A 54 -11.26 3.41 3.27
C GLN A 54 -9.90 4.02 2.90
N ASP A 55 -8.92 3.90 3.79
CA ASP A 55 -7.56 4.39 3.55
C ASP A 55 -6.83 3.54 2.51
N PHE A 56 -7.05 2.22 2.53
CA PHE A 56 -6.57 1.34 1.45
C PHE A 56 -7.18 1.70 0.09
N GLN A 57 -8.50 1.86 0.00
CA GLN A 57 -9.16 2.19 -1.27
C GLN A 57 -8.73 3.57 -1.78
N TYR A 58 -8.53 4.54 -0.89
CA TYR A 58 -7.94 5.83 -1.23
C TYR A 58 -6.56 5.66 -1.88
N LEU A 59 -5.65 4.91 -1.24
CA LEU A 59 -4.32 4.64 -1.78
C LEU A 59 -4.41 3.92 -3.13
N ARG A 60 -5.22 2.86 -3.23
CA ARG A 60 -5.43 2.11 -4.47
C ARG A 60 -5.89 2.99 -5.62
N GLN A 61 -6.85 3.88 -5.38
CA GLN A 61 -7.30 4.81 -6.42
C GLN A 61 -6.19 5.80 -6.81
N ARG A 62 -5.52 6.39 -5.81
CA ARG A 62 -4.44 7.37 -5.99
C ARG A 62 -3.22 6.79 -6.73
N LEU A 63 -2.98 5.50 -6.55
CA LEU A 63 -1.83 4.76 -7.07
C LEU A 63 -2.15 3.88 -8.29
N SER A 64 -3.38 3.94 -8.82
CA SER A 64 -3.85 3.01 -9.88
C SER A 64 -3.01 2.98 -11.16
N LEU A 65 -2.29 4.06 -11.48
CA LEU A 65 -1.41 4.12 -12.67
C LEU A 65 -0.02 3.55 -12.39
N THR A 66 0.49 3.70 -11.17
CA THR A 66 1.85 3.30 -10.75
C THR A 66 1.88 1.89 -10.18
N TYR A 67 0.82 1.51 -9.47
CA TYR A 67 0.59 0.19 -8.88
C TYR A 67 -0.79 -0.33 -9.32
N PRO A 68 -0.91 -0.81 -10.57
CA PRO A 68 -2.19 -1.32 -11.10
C PRO A 68 -2.70 -2.54 -10.31
N ASP A 69 -1.77 -3.35 -9.80
CA ASP A 69 -2.05 -4.55 -9.02
C ASP A 69 -1.92 -4.27 -7.52
N ALA A 70 -3.01 -3.82 -6.91
CA ALA A 70 -3.07 -3.53 -5.47
C ALA A 70 -4.02 -4.49 -4.75
N HIS A 71 -3.52 -5.13 -3.69
CA HIS A 71 -4.26 -6.12 -2.90
C HIS A 71 -4.30 -5.75 -1.42
N TYR A 72 -5.49 -5.85 -0.82
CA TYR A 72 -5.67 -5.68 0.61
C TYR A 72 -5.74 -7.04 1.30
N PHE A 73 -4.76 -7.33 2.14
CA PHE A 73 -4.69 -8.58 2.90
C PHE A 73 -5.17 -8.35 4.32
N ARG A 74 -6.48 -8.57 4.54
CA ARG A 74 -7.05 -8.59 5.89
C ARG A 74 -7.10 -10.02 6.42
N ARG A 75 -6.55 -10.26 7.61
CA ARG A 75 -6.78 -11.53 8.31
C ARG A 75 -8.29 -11.74 8.45
N LYS A 76 -8.83 -12.81 7.87
CA LYS A 76 -10.22 -13.21 8.14
C LYS A 76 -10.33 -13.43 9.65
N SER A 77 -10.96 -12.50 10.35
CA SER A 77 -11.65 -12.86 11.59
C SER A 77 -12.69 -13.88 11.16
N SER A 78 -12.61 -15.10 11.68
CA SER A 78 -13.63 -16.10 11.53
C SER A 78 -14.94 -15.58 12.15
N SER A 79 -15.72 -14.85 11.36
CA SER A 79 -17.14 -14.57 11.58
C SER A 79 -17.76 -14.02 10.29
N MET A 80 -18.64 -14.84 9.71
CA MET A 80 -19.55 -14.64 8.58
C MET A 80 -18.96 -14.51 7.17
N SER A 81 -18.94 -15.66 6.48
CA SER A 81 -19.38 -15.76 5.09
C SER A 81 -20.90 -15.51 5.03
N THR A 82 -21.35 -14.47 4.32
CA THR A 82 -22.69 -14.31 3.69
C THR A 82 -22.67 -12.92 3.02
N VAL A 83 -22.98 -12.67 1.74
CA VAL A 83 -23.47 -13.42 0.57
C VAL A 83 -22.62 -12.94 -0.61
#